data_AF-A0AAV7ALI4-F1
#
_entry.id   AF-A0AAV7ALI4-F1
#
_cell.length_a   1.000
_cell.length_b   1.000
_cell.length_c   1.000
_cell.angle_alpha   90.00
_cell.angle_beta   90.00
_cell.angle_gamma   90.00
#
_symmetry.space_group_name_H-M   'P 1'
#
loop_
_entity.id
_entity.type
_entity.pdbx_description
1 polymer ?
#
loop_
_entity_poly.entity_id
_entity_poly.type
_entity_poly.pdbx_seq_one_letter_code
_entity_poly.pdbx_strand_id
1 'polypeptide(L)' 'MSGGGEQPDILNVGVLVKERWKVLRKIGGGGFGEIYDALDLLTRENVALKVESAQQPKQVLKMEVAVLKKLQAFKD' A
#
# COMPACT_ATOMS: atom_id res chain seq x y z
N MET A 1 -9.28 6.94 23.85
CA MET A 1 -8.33 8.06 23.77
C MET A 1 -7.80 8.10 22.35
N SER A 2 -8.39 8.95 21.50
CA SER A 2 -7.97 9.18 20.12
C SER A 2 -6.66 9.97 20.13
N GLY A 3 -5.53 9.26 20.13
CA GLY A 3 -4.21 9.83 19.91
C GLY A 3 -4.07 10.27 18.46
N GLY A 4 -4.71 11.37 18.09
CA GLY A 4 -4.64 12.00 16.78
C GLY A 4 -3.38 12.86 16.64
N GLY A 5 -2.21 12.27 16.84
CA GLY A 5 -0.99 12.79 16.23
C GLY A 5 -0.87 12.15 14.85
N GLU A 6 -0.68 12.96 13.80
CA GLU A 6 -0.34 12.42 12.48
C GLU A 6 0.93 11.57 12.62
N GLN A 7 0.77 10.25 12.55
CA GLN A 7 1.92 9.36 12.42
C GLN A 7 2.61 9.71 11.10
N PRO A 8 3.96 9.72 11.08
CA PRO A 8 4.69 9.95 9.84
C PRO A 8 4.27 8.90 8.81
N ASP A 9 4.15 9.34 7.56
CA ASP A 9 3.89 8.46 6.42
C ASP A 9 4.92 7.32 6.37
N ILE A 10 4.45 6.10 6.06
CA ILE A 10 5.30 4.92 5.93
C ILE A 10 6.26 5.09 4.73
N LEU A 11 5.79 5.71 3.65
CA LEU A 11 6.58 5.98 2.45
C LEU A 11 6.52 7.46 2.06
N ASN A 12 7.67 8.01 1.67
CA ASN A 12 7.73 9.35 1.11
C ASN A 12 7.41 9.34 -0.39
N VAL A 13 6.87 10.46 -0.89
CA VAL A 13 6.72 10.70 -2.34
C VAL A 13 8.08 10.60 -3.04
N GLY A 14 8.10 9.95 -4.20
CA GLY A 14 9.30 9.74 -5.00
C GLY A 14 10.08 8.46 -4.67
N VAL A 15 9.77 7.78 -3.56
CA VAL A 15 10.37 6.46 -3.25
C VAL A 15 10.09 5.49 -4.39
N LEU A 16 11.13 4.76 -4.81
CA LEU A 16 11.03 3.71 -5.80
C LEU A 16 11.01 2.34 -5.11
N VAL A 17 9.84 1.71 -5.05
CA VAL A 17 9.67 0.41 -4.43
C VAL A 17 10.03 -0.68 -5.42
N LYS A 18 10.95 -1.58 -5.01
CA LYS A 18 11.41 -2.73 -5.79
C LYS A 18 11.84 -2.35 -7.22
N GLU A 19 12.46 -1.18 -7.36
CA GLU A 19 12.95 -0.63 -8.64
C GLU A 19 11.86 -0.48 -9.73
N ARG A 20 10.57 -0.49 -9.35
CA ARG A 20 9.45 -0.53 -10.30
C ARG A 20 8.35 0.47 -10.00
N TRP A 21 7.91 0.60 -8.76
CA TRP A 21 6.76 1.43 -8.43
C TRP A 21 7.20 2.72 -7.77
N LYS A 22 7.08 3.83 -8.51
CA LYS A 22 7.42 5.16 -8.01
C LYS A 22 6.21 5.75 -7.28
N VAL A 23 6.34 6.00 -5.99
CA VAL A 23 5.29 6.63 -5.17
C VAL A 23 5.03 8.06 -5.66
N LEU A 24 3.78 8.41 -5.95
CA LEU A 24 3.38 9.73 -6.42
C LEU A 24 2.72 10.57 -5.33
N ARG A 25 1.75 9.99 -4.62
CA ARG A 25 1.04 10.65 -3.51
C ARG A 25 0.30 9.64 -2.65
N LYS A 26 0.10 9.95 -1.37
CA LYS A 26 -0.83 9.22 -0.50
C LYS A 26 -2.26 9.48 -0.97
N ILE A 27 -3.07 8.43 -1.04
CA ILE A 27 -4.49 8.50 -1.45
C ILE A 27 -5.45 7.97 -0.39
N GLY A 28 -4.93 7.35 0.67
CA GLY A 28 -5.71 6.93 1.83
C GLY A 28 -4.81 6.30 2.88
N GLY A 29 -5.34 6.16 4.09
CA GLY A 29 -4.62 5.49 5.18
C GLY A 29 -5.48 5.40 6.44
N GLY A 30 -5.04 4.55 7.36
CA GLY A 30 -5.66 4.36 8.66
C GLY A 30 -4.79 3.46 9.54
N GLY A 31 -5.33 2.99 10.65
CA GLY A 31 -4.57 2.22 11.65
C GLY A 31 -3.99 0.88 11.20
N PHE A 32 -4.25 0.44 9.98
CA PHE A 32 -3.73 -0.82 9.43
C PHE A 32 -2.77 -0.63 8.24
N GLY A 33 -2.45 0.61 7.88
CA GLY A 33 -1.55 0.91 6.78
C GLY A 33 -2.06 2.03 5.88
N GLU A 34 -1.36 2.20 4.78
CA GLU A 34 -1.50 3.35 3.90
C GLU A 34 -1.57 2.89 2.45
N ILE A 35 -2.26 3.70 1.63
CA ILE A 35 -2.46 3.45 0.21
C ILE A 35 -1.94 4.66 -0.54
N TYR A 36 -1.13 4.40 -1.54
CA TYR A 36 -0.49 5.39 -2.40
C TYR A 36 -0.93 5.19 -3.85
N ASP A 37 -1.07 6.29 -4.58
CA ASP A 37 -1.02 6.29 -6.04
C ASP A 37 0.46 6.20 -6.43
N ALA A 38 0.80 5.25 -7.29
CA ALA A 38 2.16 4.99 -7.73
C ALA A 38 2.21 4.77 -9.25
N LEU A 39 3.28 5.20 -9.90
CA LEU A 39 3.54 4.89 -11.31
C LEU A 39 4.28 3.55 -11.39
N ASP A 40 3.70 2.58 -12.09
CA ASP A 40 4.40 1.37 -12.50
C ASP A 40 5.30 1.68 -13.71
N LEU A 41 6.62 1.64 -13.50
CA LEU A 41 7.60 1.98 -14.54
C LEU A 41 7.65 0.94 -15.68
N LEU A 42 7.14 -0.27 -15.46
CA LEU A 42 7.09 -1.31 -16.50
C LEU A 42 5.89 -1.12 -17.44
N THR A 43 4.68 -0.97 -16.87
CA THR A 43 3.45 -0.85 -17.67
C THR A 43 3.10 0.58 -18.04
N ARG A 44 3.74 1.58 -17.39
CA ARG A 44 3.45 3.02 -17.51
C ARG A 44 2.04 3.41 -17.04
N GLU A 45 1.43 2.61 -16.18
CA GLU A 45 0.11 2.87 -15.62
C GLU A 45 0.20 3.30 -14.15
N ASN A 46 -0.78 4.09 -13.71
CA ASN A 46 -0.97 4.38 -12.29
C ASN A 46 -1.61 3.17 -11.60
N VAL A 47 -1.06 2.80 -10.45
CA VAL A 47 -1.52 1.68 -9.63
C VAL A 47 -1.72 2.12 -8.18
N ALA A 48 -2.60 1.42 -7.46
CA ALA A 48 -2.72 1.56 -6.02
C ALA A 48 -1.67 0.68 -5.31
N LEU A 49 -0.77 1.30 -4.55
CA LEU A 49 0.24 0.64 -3.75
C LEU A 49 -0.15 0.70 -2.28
N LYS A 50 -0.53 -0.44 -1.69
CA LYS A 50 -0.84 -0.56 -0.27
C LYS A 50 0.35 -1.07 0.52
N VAL A 51 0.66 -0.43 1.64
CA VAL A 51 1.77 -0.79 2.54
C VAL A 51 1.31 -0.80 3.99
N GLU A 52 1.93 -1.65 4.81
CA GLU A 52 1.76 -1.68 6.26
C GLU A 52 3.13 -1.69 6.93
N SER A 53 3.23 -1.17 8.17
CA SER A 53 4.49 -1.21 8.91
C SER A 53 4.78 -2.65 9.36
N ALA A 54 5.99 -3.14 9.07
CA ALA A 54 6.46 -4.43 9.56
C ALA A 54 6.60 -4.50 11.10
N GLN A 55 6.58 -3.34 11.77
CA GLN A 55 6.65 -3.25 13.23
C GLN A 55 5.27 -3.24 13.89
N GLN A 56 4.18 -3.17 13.10
CA GLN A 56 2.83 -3.14 13.63
C GLN A 56 2.47 -4.50 14.28
N PRO A 57 1.83 -4.53 15.46
CA PRO A 57 1.48 -5.77 16.15
C PRO A 57 0.54 -6.68 15.36
N LYS A 58 -0.34 -6.09 14.54
CA LYS A 58 -1.30 -6.81 13.70
C LYS A 58 -1.06 -6.46 12.23
N GLN A 59 -0.54 -7.42 11.48
CA GLN A 59 -0.32 -7.32 10.03
C GLN A 59 -1.46 -8.04 9.28
N VAL A 60 -2.06 -7.38 8.29
CA VAL A 60 -3.21 -7.88 7.55
C VAL A 60 -2.96 -7.98 6.05
N LEU A 61 -1.90 -7.34 5.52
CA LEU A 61 -1.63 -7.29 4.09
C LEU A 61 -1.42 -8.69 3.49
N LYS A 62 -0.81 -9.62 4.23
CA LYS A 62 -0.66 -11.03 3.81
C LYS A 62 -2.02 -11.71 3.57
N MET A 63 -3.00 -11.45 4.44
CA MET A 63 -4.37 -11.99 4.29
C MET A 63 -5.08 -11.31 3.12
N GLU A 64 -4.97 -9.99 2.98
CA GLU A 64 -5.56 -9.25 1.85
C GLU A 64 -5.05 -9.76 0.50
N VAL A 65 -3.74 -10.02 0.37
CA VAL A 65 -3.16 -10.63 -0.84
C VAL A 65 -3.73 -12.02 -1.11
N ALA A 66 -3.91 -12.84 -0.06
CA ALA A 66 -4.49 -14.18 -0.21
C ALA A 66 -5.95 -14.11 -0.69
N VAL A 67 -6.76 -13.22 -0.11
CA VAL A 67 -8.16 -13.01 -0.52
C VAL A 67 -8.22 -12.47 -1.95
N LEU A 68 -7.41 -11.46 -2.30
CA LEU A 68 -7.39 -10.87 -3.64
C LEU A 68 -7.06 -11.91 -4.72
N LYS A 69 -6.03 -12.74 -4.49
CA LYS A 69 -5.68 -13.83 -5.41
C LYS A 69 -6.82 -14.84 -5.55
N LYS A 70 -7.48 -15.20 -4.45
CA LYS A 70 -8.63 -16.10 -4.48
C LYS A 70 -9.79 -15.50 -5.27
N LEU A 71 -10.06 -14.20 -5.13
CA LEU A 71 -11.10 -13.49 -5.89
C LEU A 71 -10.81 -13.41 -7.39
N GLN A 72 -9.55 -13.26 -7.78
CA GLN A 72 -9.16 -13.24 -9.19
C GLN A 72 -9.32 -14.61 -9.86
N ALA A 73 -9.12 -15.71 -9.12
CA ALA A 73 -9.33 -17.06 -9.63
C ALA A 73 -10.81 -17.41 -9.90
N PHE A 74 -11.77 -16.56 -9.47
CA PHE A 74 -13.20 -16.70 -9.80
C PHE A 74 -13.62 -15.90 -11.03
N LYS A 75 -12.68 -15.27 -11.76
CA LYS A 75 -12.98 -14.49 -12.97
C LYS A 75 -12.93 -15.30 -14.27
N ASP A 76 -12.80 -16.62 -14.18
CA ASP A 76 -12.88 -17.56 -15.31
C ASP A 76 -14.28 -18.19 -15.40
#